data_AF-A0A7V1LTA9-F1
#
_entry.id   AF-A0A7V1LTA9-F1
#
_cell.length_a   1.000
_cell.length_b   1.000
_cell.length_c   1.000
_cell.angle_alpha   90.00
_cell.angle_beta   90.00
_cell.angle_gamma   90.00
#
_symmetry.space_group_name_H-M   'P 1'
#
loop_
_entity.id
_entity.type
_entity.pdbx_description
1 polymer ?
#
loop_
_entity_poly.entity_id
_entity_poly.type
_entity_poly.pdbx_seq_one_letter_code
_entity_poly.pdbx_strand_id
1 'polypeptide(L)' 'MGYKVAVVGATGNVGREILRIMAERQFPADQVVALASERSLGMEISYG' A
#
# COMPACT_ATOMS: atom_id res chain seq x y z
N MET A 1 3.53 -19.12 2.97
CA MET A 1 4.44 -18.37 2.10
C MET A 1 3.57 -17.59 1.12
N GLY A 2 3.03 -16.47 1.57
CA GLY A 2 2.30 -15.50 0.75
C GLY A 2 3.24 -14.44 0.18
N TYR A 3 2.65 -13.46 -0.50
CA TYR A 3 3.43 -12.43 -1.20
C TYR A 3 3.87 -11.33 -0.26
N LYS A 4 5.10 -10.86 -0.43
CA LYS A 4 5.53 -9.54 0.08
C LYS A 4 5.38 -8.53 -1.05
N VAL A 5 4.47 -7.57 -0.87
CA VAL A 5 4.11 -6.59 -1.90
C VAL A 5 4.61 -5.21 -1.48
N ALA A 6 5.22 -4.48 -2.42
CA ALA A 6 5.54 -3.08 -2.26
C ALA A 6 4.67 -2.24 -3.19
N VAL A 7 3.98 -1.23 -2.64
CA VAL A 7 3.20 -0.26 -3.42
C VAL A 7 3.99 1.03 -3.50
N VAL A 8 4.53 1.34 -4.69
CA VAL A 8 5.30 2.56 -4.94
C VAL A 8 4.36 3.69 -5.34
N GLY A 9 4.50 4.85 -4.70
CA GLY A 9 3.55 5.95 -4.82
C GLY A 9 2.29 5.75 -3.96
N ALA A 10 2.41 5.00 -2.86
CA ALA A 10 1.31 4.63 -1.98
C ALA A 10 0.49 5.82 -1.42
N THR A 11 1.10 7.00 -1.33
CA THR A 11 0.44 8.21 -0.81
C THR A 11 -0.37 8.98 -1.86
N GLY A 12 -0.17 8.71 -3.16
CA GLY A 12 -0.92 9.33 -4.25
C GLY A 12 -2.28 8.67 -4.47
N ASN A 13 -3.14 9.30 -5.27
CA ASN A 13 -4.53 8.85 -5.50
C ASN A 13 -4.60 7.37 -5.93
N VAL A 14 -3.79 6.98 -6.91
CA VAL A 14 -3.78 5.59 -7.41
C VAL A 14 -3.21 4.62 -6.38
N GLY A 15 -2.15 5.00 -5.66
CA GLY A 15 -1.55 4.15 -4.63
C GLY A 15 -2.52 3.82 -3.50
N ARG A 16 -3.29 4.81 -3.04
CA ARG A 16 -4.34 4.62 -2.03
C ARG A 16 -5.44 3.68 -2.50
N GLU A 17 -5.88 3.83 -3.75
CA GLU A 17 -6.89 2.93 -4.34
C GLU A 17 -6.38 1.51 -4.51
N ILE A 18 -5.12 1.33 -4.89
CA ILE A 18 -4.50 0.00 -4.95
C ILE A 18 -4.56 -0.67 -3.57
N LEU A 19 -4.15 0.04 -2.51
CA LEU A 19 -4.19 -0.48 -1.14
C LEU A 19 -5.63 -0.88 -0.77
N ARG A 20 -6.59 0.05 -0.91
CA ARG A 20 -8.01 -0.20 -0.62
C ARG A 20 -8.56 -1.43 -1.35
N ILE A 21 -8.29 -1.56 -2.66
CA ILE A 21 -8.75 -2.70 -3.46
C ILE A 21 -8.07 -4.00 -3.00
N MET A 22 -6.78 -3.97 -2.64
CA MET A 22 -6.10 -5.14 -2.09
C MET A 22 -6.74 -5.60 -0.77
N ALA A 23 -7.14 -4.67 0.10
CA ALA A 23 -7.89 -4.99 1.32
C ALA A 23 -9.28 -5.56 1.01
N GLU A 24 -10.07 -4.90 0.16
CA GLU A 24 -11.42 -5.33 -0.24
C GLU A 24 -11.45 -6.71 -0.89
N ARG A 25 -10.42 -7.03 -1.68
CA ARG A 25 -10.29 -8.31 -2.38
C ARG A 25 -9.66 -9.40 -1.52
N GLN A 26 -9.31 -9.10 -0.27
CA GLN A 26 -8.55 -9.99 0.62
C GLN A 26 -7.31 -10.55 -0.10
N PHE A 27 -6.57 -9.66 -0.77
CA PHE A 27 -5.41 -10.04 -1.56
C PHE A 27 -4.41 -10.81 -0.67
N PRO A 28 -3.86 -11.96 -1.12
CA PRO A 28 -3.07 -12.86 -0.28
C PRO A 28 -1.62 -12.36 -0.09
N ALA A 29 -1.47 -11.16 0.47
CA ALA A 29 -0.18 -10.61 0.88
C ALA A 29 0.09 -10.92 2.35
N ASP A 30 1.24 -11.53 2.63
CA ASP A 30 1.73 -11.72 4.01
C ASP A 30 2.23 -10.38 4.58
N GLN A 31 2.76 -9.51 3.72
CA GLN A 31 3.25 -8.19 4.10
C GLN A 31 3.06 -7.19 2.96
N VAL A 32 2.58 -6.00 3.31
CA VAL A 32 2.51 -4.86 2.38
C VAL A 32 3.41 -3.74 2.87
N VAL A 33 4.24 -3.22 1.97
CA VAL A 33 5.16 -2.12 2.23
C VAL A 33 4.74 -0.92 1.39
N ALA A 34 4.30 0.14 2.06
CA ALA A 34 3.99 1.41 1.41
C ALA A 34 5.29 2.18 1.14
N LEU A 35 5.58 2.48 -0.12
CA LEU A 35 6.73 3.28 -0.53
C LEU A 35 6.23 4.58 -1.18
N ALA A 36 6.83 5.70 -0.78
CA ALA A 36 6.52 7.01 -1.32
C ALA A 36 7.78 7.88 -1.37
N SER A 37 7.68 9.02 -2.04
CA SER A 37 8.75 10.05 -2.07
C SER A 37 9.09 10.56 -0.67
N GLU A 38 10.30 11.09 -0.49
CA GLU A 38 10.80 11.64 0.78
C GLU A 38 9.87 12.69 1.42
N ARG A 39 9.22 13.52 0.61
CA ARG A 39 8.20 14.50 1.06
C ARG A 39 7.00 13.88 1.79
N SER A 40 6.84 12.57 1.75
CA SER A 40 5.76 11.82 2.41
C SER A 40 6.26 10.97 3.58
N LEU A 41 7.51 11.14 4.00
CA LEU A 41 8.02 10.45 5.19
C LEU A 41 7.20 10.80 6.43
N GLY A 42 6.90 9.78 7.24
CA GLY A 42 6.07 9.91 8.44
C GLY A 42 4.58 10.06 8.18
N MET A 43 4.13 10.11 6.93
CA MET A 43 2.70 10.11 6.61
C MET A 43 2.11 8.73 6.83
N GLU A 44 1.08 8.65 7.67
CA GLU A 44 0.27 7.45 7.84
C GLU A 44 -0.83 7.40 6.77
N ILE A 45 -1.05 6.21 6.21
CA ILE A 45 -2.10 5.92 5.25
C ILE A 45 -2.75 4.59 5.61
N SER A 46 -4.07 4.47 5.38
CA SER A 46 -4.78 3.20 5.57
C SER A 46 -4.40 2.21 4.46
N TYR A 47 -4.32 0.92 4.79
CA TYR A 47 -4.27 -0.15 3.80
C TYR A 47 -5.64 -0.38 3.12
N GLY A 48 -6.70 0.23 3.61
CA GLY A 48 -8.09 -0.08 3.30
C GLY A 48 -8.84 0.01 4.60
#